data_AF-A0A2C5XI53-F1
#
_entry.id   AF-A0A2C5XI53-F1
#
_cell.length_a   1.000
_cell.length_b   1.000
_cell.length_c   1.000
_cell.angle_alpha   90.00
_cell.angle_beta   90.00
_cell.angle_gamma   90.00
#
_symmetry.space_group_name_H-M   'P 1'
#
loop_
_entity.id
_entity.type
_entity.pdbx_description
1 polymer ?
#
loop_
_entity_poly.entity_id
_entity_poly.type
_entity_poly.pdbx_seq_one_letter_code
_entity_poly.pdbx_strand_id
1 'polypeptide(L)'
;MAIARDESSTTQHALPMLLTYLSTLAKSSDAGLQDIAVQEFSALLFGRSSRDQFWRQRSETVAPLIGILQTAAGLKDGGESSANLWRGNGTVRTMGFQGALGAGVGLQLLYHVLLVMWQMSFEAEEIGDELNDEYNIVLLYTHLLRLSPKEKTTRLILSTLYNLLDKNQKSLLPTAVLARLPSLLDNIGSRHLTDPDLLEDMESLKTLLQEYTTTKTTFDEYVAEVEGGHLRWSPPHRSQTFWAENARKIIDYENGEMARKLADIMRKPWDNDKQVLAIACNDVGCLVKEVPEKRHQLEKLGLKRRVMELMQSDDENVRWESLRALGGWLKYSFDQQ
;
A
#
# COMPACT_ATOMS: atom_id res chain seq x y z
N MET A 1 -31.11 2.36 26.88
CA MET A 1 -29.64 2.19 26.81
C MET A 1 -29.28 0.89 27.52
N ALA A 2 -29.36 -0.24 26.81
CA ALA A 2 -28.96 -1.53 27.34
C ALA A 2 -27.43 -1.59 27.35
N ILE A 3 -26.82 -1.28 28.50
CA ILE A 3 -25.42 -1.61 28.80
C ILE A 3 -25.38 -3.10 29.17
N ALA A 4 -25.83 -3.96 28.27
CA ALA A 4 -25.84 -5.39 28.47
C ALA A 4 -24.74 -5.98 27.59
N ARG A 5 -23.59 -6.20 28.23
CA ARG A 5 -22.46 -7.03 27.79
C ARG A 5 -22.87 -8.51 27.76
N ASP A 6 -24.05 -8.78 27.20
CA ASP A 6 -24.69 -10.08 27.32
C ASP A 6 -24.13 -11.00 26.23
N GLU A 7 -23.19 -11.85 26.62
CA GLU A 7 -22.63 -12.90 25.77
C GLU A 7 -23.41 -14.22 25.93
N SER A 8 -24.66 -14.17 26.42
CA SER A 8 -25.52 -15.34 26.54
C SER A 8 -25.71 -16.06 25.20
N SER A 9 -25.95 -17.37 25.26
CA SER A 9 -26.24 -18.20 24.07
C SER A 9 -27.42 -17.67 23.26
N THR A 10 -28.43 -17.10 23.94
CA THR A 10 -29.59 -16.47 23.32
C THR A 10 -29.19 -15.26 22.48
N THR A 11 -28.34 -14.38 23.02
CA THR A 11 -27.85 -13.19 22.31
C THR A 11 -26.96 -13.57 21.14
N GLN A 12 -26.10 -14.58 21.31
CA GLN A 12 -25.29 -15.12 20.22
C GLN A 12 -26.11 -15.72 19.08
N HIS A 13 -27.31 -16.26 19.37
CA HIS A 13 -28.21 -16.80 18.35
C HIS A 13 -29.03 -15.70 17.64
N ALA A 14 -29.39 -14.63 18.34
CA ALA A 14 -30.19 -13.53 17.79
C ALA A 14 -29.38 -12.52 16.97
N LEU A 15 -28.10 -12.33 17.31
CA LEU A 15 -27.22 -11.33 16.69
C LEU A 15 -27.14 -11.46 15.15
N PRO A 16 -26.97 -12.65 14.54
CA PRO A 16 -26.92 -12.78 13.08
C PRO A 16 -28.19 -12.27 12.38
N MET A 17 -29.37 -12.45 13.00
CA MET A 17 -30.63 -11.96 12.44
C MET A 17 -30.72 -10.44 12.48
N LEU A 18 -30.25 -9.83 13.59
CA LEU A 18 -30.17 -8.38 13.73
C LEU A 18 -29.19 -7.77 12.72
N LEU A 19 -28.04 -8.40 12.54
CA LEU A 19 -27.04 -7.96 11.57
C LEU A 19 -27.59 -7.99 10.14
N THR A 20 -28.25 -9.07 9.73
CA THR A 20 -28.91 -9.13 8.41
C THR A 20 -29.94 -8.01 8.25
N TYR A 21 -30.76 -7.73 9.27
CA TYR A 21 -31.73 -6.62 9.21
C TYR A 21 -31.03 -5.26 9.06
N LEU A 22 -30.03 -4.96 9.90
CA LEU A 22 -29.27 -3.71 9.82
C LEU A 22 -28.52 -3.58 8.49
N SER A 23 -28.01 -4.68 7.93
CA SER A 23 -27.41 -4.72 6.60
C SER A 23 -28.38 -4.31 5.50
N THR A 24 -29.68 -4.60 5.62
CA THR A 24 -30.67 -4.09 4.65
C THR A 24 -30.81 -2.58 4.73
N LEU A 25 -30.72 -1.99 5.93
CA LEU A 25 -30.77 -0.54 6.13
C LEU A 25 -29.47 0.14 5.66
N ALA A 26 -28.31 -0.49 5.88
CA ALA A 26 -27.02 0.01 5.41
C ALA A 26 -26.90 0.03 3.87
N LYS A 27 -27.65 -0.84 3.18
CA LYS A 27 -27.74 -0.87 1.70
C LYS A 27 -28.81 0.08 1.13
N SER A 28 -29.59 0.74 1.99
CA SER A 28 -30.63 1.69 1.56
C SER A 28 -30.02 2.89 0.84
N SER A 29 -30.77 3.52 -0.07
CA SER A 29 -30.37 4.80 -0.69
C SER A 29 -30.53 6.01 0.25
N ASP A 30 -31.23 5.83 1.37
CA ASP A 30 -31.46 6.88 2.36
C ASP A 30 -30.28 6.99 3.33
N ALA A 31 -29.58 8.14 3.28
CA ALA A 31 -28.42 8.41 4.14
C ALA A 31 -28.76 8.38 5.64
N GLY A 32 -29.98 8.72 6.04
CA GLY A 32 -30.41 8.64 7.44
C GLY A 32 -30.57 7.20 7.92
N LEU A 33 -31.12 6.33 7.07
CA LEU A 33 -31.23 4.90 7.37
C LEU A 33 -29.86 4.22 7.41
N GLN A 34 -28.95 4.61 6.49
CA GLN A 34 -27.57 4.16 6.52
C GLN A 34 -26.88 4.59 7.83
N ASP A 35 -27.03 5.85 8.23
CA ASP A 35 -26.40 6.37 9.44
C ASP A 35 -26.89 5.66 10.71
N ILE A 36 -28.20 5.44 10.82
CA ILE A 36 -28.79 4.65 11.92
C ILE A 36 -28.21 3.23 11.92
N ALA A 37 -28.18 2.55 10.77
CA ALA A 37 -27.68 1.18 10.68
C ALA A 37 -26.22 1.08 11.15
N VAL A 38 -25.37 2.02 10.73
CA VAL A 38 -23.94 2.03 11.08
C VAL A 38 -23.72 2.38 12.56
N GLN A 39 -24.52 3.29 13.13
CA GLN A 39 -24.47 3.56 14.57
C GLN A 39 -24.84 2.33 15.39
N GLU A 40 -25.89 1.61 15.00
CA GLU A 40 -26.31 0.37 15.67
C GLU A 40 -25.27 -0.74 15.49
N PHE A 41 -24.62 -0.87 14.32
CA PHE A 41 -23.46 -1.75 14.18
C PHE A 41 -22.37 -1.41 15.18
N SER A 42 -22.02 -0.13 15.31
CA SER A 42 -21.00 0.30 16.26
C SER A 42 -21.35 -0.07 17.70
N ALA A 43 -22.62 0.05 18.08
CA ALA A 43 -23.10 -0.34 19.41
C ALA A 43 -22.99 -1.86 19.66
N LEU A 44 -23.19 -2.69 18.63
CA LEU A 44 -23.14 -4.15 18.72
C LEU A 44 -21.70 -4.71 18.74
N LEU A 45 -20.71 -3.98 18.22
CA LEU A 45 -19.33 -4.46 18.03
C LEU A 45 -18.41 -4.34 19.26
N PHE A 46 -18.97 -4.16 20.45
CA PHE A 46 -18.19 -4.01 21.68
C PHE A 46 -17.39 -5.29 22.06
N GLY A 47 -18.00 -6.46 21.91
CA GLY A 47 -17.40 -7.75 22.28
C GLY A 47 -16.64 -8.44 21.14
N ARG A 48 -15.70 -9.32 21.48
CA ARG A 48 -14.98 -10.13 20.49
C ARG A 48 -15.93 -11.10 19.76
N SER A 49 -16.84 -11.74 20.50
CA SER A 49 -17.84 -12.65 19.93
C SER A 49 -18.73 -11.97 18.90
N SER A 50 -19.15 -10.72 19.15
CA SER A 50 -19.97 -9.98 18.19
C SER A 50 -19.19 -9.53 16.96
N ARG A 51 -17.91 -9.16 17.11
CA ARG A 51 -17.01 -8.88 15.96
C ARG A 51 -16.78 -10.11 15.09
N ASP A 52 -16.54 -11.28 15.69
CA ASP A 52 -16.40 -12.54 14.95
C ASP A 52 -17.67 -12.85 14.15
N GLN A 53 -18.86 -12.76 14.76
CA GLN A 53 -20.11 -12.95 14.03
C GLN A 53 -20.34 -11.92 12.93
N PHE A 54 -19.98 -10.66 13.18
CA PHE A 54 -20.04 -9.61 12.18
C PHE A 54 -19.14 -9.91 10.98
N TRP A 55 -17.93 -10.42 11.21
CA TRP A 55 -17.00 -10.83 10.16
C TRP A 55 -17.48 -12.07 9.40
N ARG A 56 -18.10 -13.05 10.07
CA ARG A 56 -18.68 -14.22 9.40
C ARG A 56 -19.75 -13.85 8.37
N GLN A 57 -20.44 -12.73 8.57
CA GLN A 57 -21.42 -12.17 7.62
C GLN A 57 -20.86 -10.97 6.81
N ARG A 58 -19.53 -10.87 6.64
CA ARG A 58 -18.85 -9.72 6.00
C ARG A 58 -19.40 -9.31 4.63
N SER A 59 -19.92 -10.25 3.84
CA SER A 59 -20.55 -9.95 2.54
C SER A 59 -21.83 -9.10 2.68
N GLU A 60 -22.52 -9.21 3.81
CA GLU A 60 -23.70 -8.41 4.14
C GLU A 60 -23.36 -7.20 5.00
N THR A 61 -22.37 -7.31 5.89
CA THR A 61 -22.05 -6.30 6.90
C THR A 61 -20.93 -5.35 6.44
N VAL A 62 -19.75 -5.87 6.11
CA VAL A 62 -18.55 -5.09 5.76
C VAL A 62 -18.62 -4.57 4.33
N ALA A 63 -19.06 -5.38 3.36
CA ALA A 63 -19.04 -4.97 1.95
C ALA A 63 -19.81 -3.66 1.66
N PRO A 64 -21.02 -3.41 2.22
CA PRO A 64 -21.69 -2.11 2.07
C PRO A 64 -20.90 -0.94 2.66
N LEU A 65 -20.23 -1.16 3.80
CA LEU A 65 -19.40 -0.14 4.44
C LEU A 65 -18.19 0.22 3.57
N ILE A 66 -17.55 -0.79 2.96
CA ILE A 66 -16.49 -0.57 1.98
C ILE A 66 -17.01 0.20 0.78
N GLY A 67 -18.21 -0.09 0.28
CA GLY A 67 -18.83 0.66 -0.81
C GLY A 67 -19.03 2.15 -0.48
N ILE A 68 -19.44 2.46 0.76
CA ILE A 68 -19.55 3.84 1.25
C ILE A 68 -18.17 4.51 1.30
N LEU A 69 -17.14 3.81 1.80
CA LEU A 69 -15.76 4.30 1.85
C LEU A 69 -15.17 4.56 0.46
N GLN A 70 -15.41 3.65 -0.50
CA GLN A 70 -14.98 3.81 -1.89
C GLN A 70 -15.68 5.00 -2.55
N THR A 71 -16.98 5.17 -2.29
CA THR A 71 -17.74 6.35 -2.74
C THR A 71 -17.13 7.62 -2.16
N ALA A 72 -16.87 7.68 -0.85
CA ALA A 72 -16.23 8.83 -0.19
C ALA A 72 -14.80 9.11 -0.70
N ALA A 73 -14.10 8.08 -1.18
CA ALA A 73 -12.80 8.16 -1.85
C ALA A 73 -12.88 8.66 -3.31
N GLY A 74 -14.09 8.84 -3.86
CA GLY A 74 -14.33 9.22 -5.25
C GLY A 74 -14.10 8.09 -6.25
N LEU A 75 -14.09 6.83 -5.78
CA LEU A 75 -13.95 5.64 -6.63
C LEU A 75 -15.36 5.24 -7.08
N LYS A 76 -15.65 5.31 -8.37
CA LYS A 76 -16.91 4.80 -8.93
C LYS A 76 -16.87 3.29 -9.04
N ASP A 77 -18.03 2.67 -8.79
CA ASP A 77 -18.23 1.22 -8.88
C ASP A 77 -17.98 0.72 -10.32
N GLY A 78 -17.07 -0.25 -10.46
CA GLY A 78 -16.78 -0.94 -11.71
C GLY A 78 -15.28 -1.09 -12.01
N GLY A 79 -14.78 -2.33 -11.97
CA GLY A 79 -13.60 -2.92 -12.64
C GLY A 79 -12.21 -2.24 -12.53
N GLU A 80 -12.13 -0.92 -12.55
CA GLU A 80 -10.93 -0.10 -12.58
C GLU A 80 -10.55 0.48 -11.20
N SER A 81 -11.28 0.13 -10.14
CA SER A 81 -11.11 0.71 -8.79
C SER A 81 -9.71 0.48 -8.20
N SER A 82 -9.12 -0.70 -8.42
CA SER A 82 -7.74 -0.99 -8.00
C SER A 82 -6.75 -0.12 -8.78
N ALA A 83 -6.87 -0.04 -10.11
CA ALA A 83 -6.01 0.79 -10.95
C ALA A 83 -6.13 2.28 -10.58
N ASN A 84 -7.32 2.78 -10.23
CA ASN A 84 -7.53 4.16 -9.80
C ASN A 84 -6.94 4.46 -8.41
N LEU A 85 -6.96 3.49 -7.49
CA LEU A 85 -6.25 3.59 -6.21
C LEU A 85 -4.73 3.72 -6.41
N TRP A 86 -4.16 2.97 -7.35
CA TRP A 86 -2.74 3.08 -7.72
C TRP A 86 -2.41 4.37 -8.50
N ARG A 87 -3.36 4.88 -9.32
CA ARG A 87 -3.20 6.08 -10.16
C ARG A 87 -3.38 7.42 -9.44
N GLY A 88 -3.53 7.46 -8.10
CA GLY A 88 -3.68 8.68 -7.30
C GLY A 88 -2.53 9.71 -7.34
N ASN A 89 -1.72 9.70 -8.40
CA ASN A 89 -0.56 10.52 -8.69
C ASN A 89 -0.85 11.67 -9.69
N GLY A 90 -2.11 11.85 -10.14
CA GLY A 90 -2.51 13.10 -10.78
C GLY A 90 -2.58 14.19 -9.72
N THR A 91 -2.08 15.40 -10.00
CA THR A 91 -2.33 16.59 -9.17
C THR A 91 -3.84 16.70 -8.93
N VAL A 92 -4.31 16.22 -7.77
CA VAL A 92 -5.68 16.42 -7.33
C VAL A 92 -5.77 17.91 -7.07
N ARG A 93 -6.24 18.63 -8.08
CA ARG A 93 -6.69 20.00 -7.91
C ARG A 93 -7.60 19.98 -6.69
N THR A 94 -7.32 20.86 -5.74
CA THR A 94 -8.17 21.22 -4.60
C THR A 94 -9.48 21.85 -5.10
N MET A 95 -10.21 21.13 -5.96
CA MET A 95 -11.48 21.53 -6.51
C MET A 95 -12.54 21.20 -5.47
N GLY A 96 -12.96 22.22 -4.74
CA GLY A 96 -14.27 22.27 -4.08
C GLY A 96 -14.42 21.40 -2.83
N PHE A 97 -13.55 21.60 -1.85
CA PHE A 97 -13.65 20.98 -0.53
C PHE A 97 -14.56 21.80 0.41
N GLN A 98 -15.81 22.00 0.00
CA GLN A 98 -16.78 22.78 0.77
C GLN A 98 -18.02 21.91 1.03
N GLY A 99 -18.04 21.26 2.20
CA GLY A 99 -19.25 20.68 2.80
C GLY A 99 -19.56 19.22 2.49
N ALA A 100 -19.03 18.63 1.42
CA ALA A 100 -19.23 17.22 1.09
C ALA A 100 -17.90 16.60 0.68
N LEU A 101 -17.57 15.43 1.22
CA LEU A 101 -16.53 14.61 0.62
C LEU A 101 -16.99 14.18 -0.77
N GLY A 102 -16.05 14.16 -1.71
CA GLY A 102 -16.32 13.90 -3.12
C GLY A 102 -17.19 12.66 -3.27
N ALA A 103 -18.31 12.84 -3.99
CA ALA A 103 -19.34 11.84 -4.33
C ALA A 103 -20.52 11.63 -3.36
N GLY A 104 -20.78 12.54 -2.41
CA GLY A 104 -22.11 12.64 -1.79
C GLY A 104 -22.32 11.88 -0.47
N VAL A 105 -21.25 11.34 0.12
CA VAL A 105 -21.28 10.77 1.48
C VAL A 105 -21.12 11.89 2.51
N GLY A 106 -22.07 11.98 3.44
CA GLY A 106 -22.01 12.95 4.55
C GLY A 106 -20.84 12.67 5.50
N LEU A 107 -20.20 13.71 6.02
CA LEU A 107 -19.05 13.59 6.93
C LEU A 107 -19.38 12.78 8.21
N GLN A 108 -20.63 12.86 8.68
CA GLN A 108 -21.08 12.12 9.86
C GLN A 108 -21.16 10.62 9.57
N LEU A 109 -21.79 10.24 8.45
CA LEU A 109 -21.85 8.85 8.01
C LEU A 109 -20.45 8.27 7.80
N LEU A 110 -19.55 9.01 7.13
CA LEU A 110 -18.17 8.56 6.97
C LEU A 110 -17.52 8.29 8.33
N TYR A 111 -17.68 9.19 9.29
CA TYR A 111 -17.11 9.02 10.62
C TYR A 111 -17.64 7.75 11.31
N HIS A 112 -18.95 7.48 11.26
CA HIS A 112 -19.53 6.26 11.84
C HIS A 112 -19.03 4.99 11.12
N VAL A 113 -18.88 5.02 9.80
CA VAL A 113 -18.34 3.89 9.05
C VAL A 113 -16.88 3.63 9.42
N LEU A 114 -16.06 4.68 9.51
CA LEU A 114 -14.68 4.57 9.97
C LEU A 114 -14.60 4.04 11.41
N LEU A 115 -15.56 4.41 12.26
CA LEU A 115 -15.63 3.93 13.64
C LEU A 115 -15.89 2.42 13.70
N VAL A 116 -16.86 1.94 12.90
CA VAL A 116 -17.15 0.50 12.78
C VAL A 116 -15.93 -0.26 12.28
N MET A 117 -15.27 0.24 11.23
CA MET A 117 -14.07 -0.41 10.70
C MET A 117 -12.88 -0.38 11.68
N TRP A 118 -12.74 0.70 12.46
CA TRP A 118 -11.77 0.77 13.55
C TRP A 118 -12.08 -0.28 14.64
N GLN A 119 -13.34 -0.48 15.01
CA GLN A 119 -13.72 -1.53 15.96
C GLN A 119 -13.38 -2.94 15.41
N MET A 120 -13.59 -3.18 14.12
CA MET A 120 -13.21 -4.43 13.48
C MET A 120 -11.69 -4.63 13.46
N SER A 121 -10.90 -3.56 13.36
CA SER A 121 -9.44 -3.65 13.34
C SER A 121 -8.81 -4.20 14.63
N PHE A 122 -9.54 -4.30 15.73
CA PHE A 122 -9.06 -5.00 16.93
C PHE A 122 -8.89 -6.51 16.72
N GLU A 123 -9.58 -7.11 15.75
CA GLU A 123 -9.39 -8.51 15.32
C GLU A 123 -8.44 -8.61 14.11
N ALA A 124 -7.58 -7.61 13.89
CA ALA A 124 -6.72 -7.50 12.72
C ALA A 124 -5.87 -8.76 12.45
N GLU A 125 -5.44 -9.47 13.49
CA GLU A 125 -4.67 -10.72 13.35
C GLU A 125 -5.45 -11.81 12.60
N GLU A 126 -6.77 -11.86 12.75
CA GLU A 126 -7.62 -12.87 12.12
C GLU A 126 -8.16 -12.40 10.77
N ILE A 127 -8.51 -11.11 10.64
CA ILE A 127 -9.25 -10.60 9.48
C ILE A 127 -8.39 -9.80 8.49
N GLY A 128 -7.18 -9.39 8.88
CA GLY A 128 -6.42 -8.35 8.17
C GLY A 128 -6.04 -8.72 6.74
N ASP A 129 -5.56 -9.94 6.54
CA ASP A 129 -5.17 -10.46 5.21
C ASP A 129 -6.39 -10.59 4.30
N GLU A 130 -7.46 -11.25 4.76
CA GLU A 130 -8.71 -11.39 3.99
C GLU A 130 -9.33 -10.02 3.63
N LEU A 131 -9.33 -9.08 4.58
CA LEU A 131 -9.85 -7.73 4.37
C LEU A 131 -9.04 -6.98 3.29
N ASN A 132 -7.72 -7.19 3.25
CA ASN A 132 -6.89 -6.60 2.22
C ASN A 132 -7.06 -7.28 0.86
N ASP A 133 -7.15 -8.61 0.82
CA ASP A 133 -7.31 -9.37 -0.42
C ASP A 133 -8.66 -9.09 -1.10
N GLU A 134 -9.74 -9.00 -0.32
CA GLU A 134 -11.08 -8.72 -0.86
C GLU A 134 -11.27 -7.25 -1.29
N TYR A 135 -10.71 -6.29 -0.53
CA TYR A 135 -11.08 -4.87 -0.66
C TYR A 135 -9.92 -3.90 -0.91
N ASN A 136 -8.67 -4.38 -0.96
CA ASN A 136 -7.46 -3.53 -1.02
C ASN A 136 -7.46 -2.48 0.10
N ILE A 137 -7.79 -2.90 1.32
CA ILE A 137 -8.09 -2.00 2.45
C ILE A 137 -6.95 -1.02 2.74
N VAL A 138 -5.69 -1.49 2.66
CA VAL A 138 -4.50 -0.66 2.92
C VAL A 138 -4.42 0.50 1.91
N LEU A 139 -4.68 0.21 0.63
CA LEU A 139 -4.71 1.23 -0.42
C LEU A 139 -5.88 2.21 -0.25
N LEU A 140 -7.07 1.67 0.03
CA LEU A 140 -8.27 2.48 0.25
C LEU A 140 -8.07 3.45 1.41
N TYR A 141 -7.57 2.97 2.55
CA TYR A 141 -7.32 3.79 3.73
C TYR A 141 -6.19 4.79 3.50
N THR A 142 -5.13 4.42 2.78
CA THR A 142 -4.06 5.36 2.40
C THR A 142 -4.60 6.50 1.53
N HIS A 143 -5.53 6.21 0.62
CA HIS A 143 -6.17 7.24 -0.20
C HIS A 143 -7.16 8.09 0.59
N LEU A 144 -7.97 7.50 1.46
CA LEU A 144 -8.85 8.25 2.38
C LEU A 144 -8.06 9.18 3.30
N LEU A 145 -6.91 8.72 3.80
CA LEU A 145 -6.01 9.49 4.63
C LEU A 145 -5.53 10.77 3.91
N ARG A 146 -5.25 10.69 2.61
CA ARG A 146 -4.88 11.83 1.77
C ARG A 146 -6.01 12.87 1.66
N LEU A 147 -7.26 12.41 1.65
CA LEU A 147 -8.46 13.23 1.50
C LEU A 147 -9.02 13.74 2.85
N SER A 148 -8.57 13.18 3.97
CA SER A 148 -9.20 13.41 5.29
C SER A 148 -9.17 14.90 5.70
N PRO A 149 -10.34 15.54 5.94
CA PRO A 149 -10.44 16.95 6.32
C PRO A 149 -10.12 17.24 7.78
N LYS A 150 -10.51 16.32 8.67
CA LYS A 150 -10.71 16.57 10.10
C LYS A 150 -9.84 15.62 10.92
N GLU A 151 -9.32 16.12 12.03
CA GLU A 151 -8.53 15.30 12.96
C GLU A 151 -9.29 14.04 13.39
N LYS A 152 -10.60 14.15 13.70
CA LYS A 152 -11.41 13.00 14.13
C LYS A 152 -11.46 11.84 13.12
N THR A 153 -11.51 12.13 11.82
CA THR A 153 -11.53 11.10 10.77
C THR A 153 -10.14 10.60 10.49
N THR A 154 -9.15 11.49 10.51
CA THR A 154 -7.73 11.12 10.38
C THR A 154 -7.30 10.18 11.50
N ARG A 155 -7.72 10.43 12.74
CA ARG A 155 -7.47 9.57 13.90
C ARG A 155 -7.93 8.15 13.62
N LEU A 156 -9.20 7.96 13.28
CA LEU A 156 -9.75 6.62 13.01
C LEU A 156 -9.04 5.91 11.85
N ILE A 157 -8.68 6.63 10.78
CA ILE A 157 -7.96 6.07 9.64
C ILE A 157 -6.56 5.59 10.07
N LEU A 158 -5.82 6.41 10.83
CA LEU A 158 -4.49 6.07 11.33
C LEU A 158 -4.53 4.91 12.33
N SER A 159 -5.41 4.95 13.33
CA SER A 159 -5.56 3.85 14.30
C SER A 159 -5.92 2.53 13.61
N THR A 160 -6.80 2.57 12.60
CA THR A 160 -7.18 1.37 11.83
C THR A 160 -6.00 0.82 11.03
N LEU A 161 -5.25 1.69 10.35
CA LEU A 161 -4.04 1.30 9.63
C LEU A 161 -2.99 0.72 10.58
N TYR A 162 -2.79 1.33 11.75
CA TYR A 162 -1.85 0.84 12.75
C TYR A 162 -2.21 -0.57 13.22
N ASN A 163 -3.45 -0.78 13.65
CA ASN A 163 -3.92 -2.10 14.11
C ASN A 163 -3.74 -3.19 13.04
N LEU A 164 -4.08 -2.88 11.78
CA LEU A 164 -3.92 -3.82 10.66
C LEU A 164 -2.44 -4.14 10.39
N LEU A 165 -1.59 -3.12 10.31
CA LEU A 165 -0.18 -3.28 9.94
C LEU A 165 0.65 -3.88 11.07
N ASP A 166 0.38 -3.54 12.33
CA ASP A 166 1.08 -4.09 13.50
C ASP A 166 0.89 -5.61 13.60
N LYS A 167 -0.34 -6.11 13.34
CA LYS A 167 -0.65 -7.54 13.42
C LYS A 167 -0.27 -8.32 12.17
N ASN A 168 -0.26 -7.69 11.00
CA ASN A 168 -0.04 -8.36 9.70
C ASN A 168 1.19 -7.82 8.98
N GLN A 169 2.32 -7.73 9.69
CA GLN A 169 3.53 -7.08 9.18
C GLN A 169 4.06 -7.70 7.88
N LYS A 170 4.04 -9.04 7.78
CA LYS A 170 4.63 -9.77 6.64
C LYS A 170 3.89 -9.56 5.33
N SER A 171 2.57 -9.48 5.38
CA SER A 171 1.66 -9.40 4.23
C SER A 171 1.31 -7.96 3.88
N LEU A 172 1.03 -7.11 4.87
CA LEU A 172 0.44 -5.78 4.63
C LEU A 172 1.44 -4.63 4.57
N LEU A 173 2.60 -4.70 5.25
CA LEU A 173 3.63 -3.65 5.16
C LEU A 173 4.20 -3.47 3.74
N PRO A 174 4.46 -4.53 2.92
CA PRO A 174 4.87 -4.33 1.53
C PRO A 174 3.85 -3.48 0.76
N THR A 175 2.56 -3.77 0.93
CA THR A 175 1.45 -3.06 0.30
C THR A 175 1.39 -1.60 0.76
N ALA A 176 1.58 -1.33 2.06
CA ALA A 176 1.59 0.02 2.61
C ALA A 176 2.75 0.88 2.08
N VAL A 177 3.95 0.30 1.95
CA VAL A 177 5.11 0.96 1.34
C VAL A 177 4.86 1.26 -0.13
N LEU A 178 4.32 0.29 -0.89
CA LEU A 178 3.96 0.48 -2.29
C LEU A 178 2.88 1.56 -2.50
N ALA A 179 1.95 1.68 -1.56
CA ALA A 179 0.93 2.74 -1.52
C ALA A 179 1.49 4.13 -1.15
N ARG A 180 2.80 4.24 -0.85
CA ARG A 180 3.50 5.46 -0.42
C ARG A 180 3.02 6.01 0.93
N LEU A 181 2.53 5.15 1.82
CA LEU A 181 2.10 5.55 3.16
C LEU A 181 3.18 6.30 3.95
N PRO A 182 4.48 5.91 3.96
CA PRO A 182 5.51 6.63 4.71
C PRO A 182 5.58 8.12 4.35
N SER A 183 5.66 8.43 3.06
CA SER A 183 5.70 9.81 2.57
C SER A 183 4.42 10.59 2.87
N LEU A 184 3.27 9.91 2.95
CA LEU A 184 2.00 10.53 3.30
C LEU A 184 1.96 10.89 4.79
N LEU A 185 2.50 10.03 5.67
CA LEU A 185 2.59 10.30 7.10
C LEU A 185 3.49 11.51 7.39
N ASP A 186 4.57 11.72 6.63
CA ASP A 186 5.40 12.92 6.76
C ASP A 186 4.65 14.20 6.34
N ASN A 187 3.91 14.14 5.23
CA ASN A 187 3.07 15.26 4.78
C ASN A 187 1.91 15.58 5.74
N ILE A 188 1.43 14.60 6.49
CA ILE A 188 0.38 14.81 7.49
C ILE A 188 0.98 15.34 8.79
N GLY A 189 2.14 14.83 9.20
CA GLY A 189 2.87 15.31 10.37
C GLY A 189 3.35 16.76 10.26
N SER A 190 3.50 17.30 9.04
CA SER A 190 3.78 18.73 8.85
C SER A 190 2.57 19.64 9.10
N ARG A 191 1.36 19.09 9.29
CA ARG A 191 0.15 19.85 9.63
C ARG A 191 0.11 20.11 11.13
N HIS A 192 -0.53 21.19 11.55
CA HIS A 192 -0.75 21.46 12.97
C HIS A 192 -1.88 20.58 13.50
N LEU A 193 -1.52 19.43 14.07
CA LEU A 193 -2.42 18.44 14.67
C LEU A 193 -2.35 18.52 16.19
N THR A 194 -3.50 18.42 16.87
CA THR A 194 -3.58 18.60 18.34
C THR A 194 -4.04 17.37 19.11
N ASP A 195 -4.68 16.41 18.45
CA ASP A 195 -5.12 15.15 19.04
C ASP A 195 -3.91 14.25 19.45
N PRO A 196 -3.73 13.94 20.74
CA PRO A 196 -2.57 13.18 21.21
C PRO A 196 -2.56 11.73 20.74
N ASP A 197 -3.73 11.08 20.69
CA ASP A 197 -3.85 9.68 20.26
C ASP A 197 -3.52 9.56 18.77
N LEU A 198 -3.94 10.54 17.97
CA LEU A 198 -3.60 10.63 16.55
C LEU A 198 -2.07 10.72 16.36
N LEU A 199 -1.40 11.59 17.13
CA LEU A 199 0.04 11.78 17.04
C LEU A 199 0.80 10.52 17.46
N GLU A 200 0.35 9.83 18.50
CA GLU A 200 0.91 8.56 18.95
C GLU A 200 0.81 7.49 17.86
N ASP A 201 -0.39 7.23 17.34
CA ASP A 201 -0.62 6.24 16.26
C ASP A 201 0.21 6.57 15.01
N MET A 202 0.33 7.86 14.66
CA MET A 202 1.13 8.30 13.52
C MET A 202 2.62 7.98 13.72
N GLU A 203 3.15 8.22 14.91
CA GLU A 203 4.56 7.97 15.21
C GLU A 203 4.86 6.47 15.30
N SER A 204 3.95 5.68 15.87
CA SER A 204 4.03 4.22 15.87
C SER A 204 4.00 3.64 14.44
N LEU A 205 3.13 4.16 13.57
CA LEU A 205 3.10 3.78 12.15
C LEU A 205 4.39 4.13 11.42
N LYS A 206 4.94 5.33 11.65
CA LYS A 206 6.22 5.75 11.05
C LYS A 206 7.34 4.82 11.48
N THR A 207 7.43 4.52 12.77
CA THR A 207 8.43 3.61 13.35
C THR A 207 8.32 2.23 12.70
N LEU A 208 7.11 1.65 12.67
CA LEU A 208 6.86 0.33 12.09
C LEU A 208 7.27 0.25 10.60
N LEU A 209 6.90 1.26 9.81
CA LEU A 209 7.25 1.32 8.38
C LEU A 209 8.74 1.57 8.15
N GLN A 210 9.39 2.35 9.01
CA GLN A 210 10.83 2.61 8.95
C GLN A 210 11.63 1.36 9.31
N GLU A 211 11.25 0.64 10.36
CA GLU A 211 11.85 -0.64 10.74
C GLU A 211 11.71 -1.65 9.60
N TYR A 212 10.50 -1.83 9.07
CA TYR A 212 10.26 -2.71 7.93
C TYR A 212 11.10 -2.31 6.71
N THR A 213 11.14 -1.02 6.37
CA THR A 213 11.94 -0.56 5.23
C THR A 213 13.42 -0.84 5.49
N THR A 214 13.93 -0.58 6.69
CA THR A 214 15.34 -0.83 7.04
C THR A 214 15.68 -2.32 7.00
N THR A 215 14.80 -3.19 7.52
CA THR A 215 15.01 -4.65 7.56
C THR A 215 14.79 -5.32 6.20
N LYS A 216 13.88 -4.82 5.36
CA LYS A 216 13.55 -5.38 4.02
C LYS A 216 14.27 -4.69 2.86
N THR A 217 14.98 -3.60 3.10
CA THR A 217 16.05 -3.13 2.20
C THR A 217 17.39 -3.77 2.57
N THR A 218 17.38 -5.02 3.01
CA THR A 218 18.63 -5.72 3.32
C THR A 218 19.29 -6.20 2.03
N PHE A 219 20.62 -6.08 2.03
CA PHE A 219 21.47 -6.56 0.95
C PHE A 219 21.24 -8.05 0.67
N ASP A 220 21.02 -8.86 1.71
CA ASP A 220 20.85 -10.30 1.60
C ASP A 220 19.56 -10.70 0.86
N GLU A 221 18.46 -9.95 1.03
CA GLU A 221 17.22 -10.21 0.28
C GLU A 221 17.38 -9.89 -1.20
N TYR A 222 18.06 -8.78 -1.53
CA TYR A 222 18.40 -8.46 -2.91
C TYR A 222 19.31 -9.54 -3.53
N VAL A 223 20.33 -10.00 -2.81
CA VAL A 223 21.20 -11.10 -3.27
C VAL A 223 20.35 -12.34 -3.54
N ALA A 224 19.54 -12.80 -2.58
CA ALA A 224 18.70 -13.98 -2.76
C ALA A 224 17.71 -13.85 -3.94
N GLU A 225 17.14 -12.67 -4.17
CA GLU A 225 16.24 -12.39 -5.29
C GLU A 225 16.97 -12.47 -6.65
N VAL A 226 18.16 -11.86 -6.74
CA VAL A 226 19.01 -11.93 -7.95
C VAL A 226 19.50 -13.37 -8.19
N GLU A 227 19.79 -14.13 -7.14
CA GLU A 227 20.15 -15.54 -7.25
C GLU A 227 18.99 -16.41 -7.75
N GLY A 228 17.77 -16.14 -7.30
CA GLY A 228 16.55 -16.79 -7.77
C GLY A 228 16.18 -16.42 -9.21
N GLY A 229 16.68 -15.28 -9.70
CA GLY A 229 16.55 -14.82 -11.09
C GLY A 229 15.16 -14.30 -11.49
N HIS A 230 14.17 -14.36 -10.60
CA HIS A 230 12.79 -13.91 -10.84
C HIS A 230 12.56 -12.59 -10.09
N LEU A 231 13.02 -11.49 -10.68
CA LEU A 231 12.94 -10.17 -10.05
C LEU A 231 11.48 -9.68 -9.96
N ARG A 232 11.10 -9.15 -8.79
CA ARG A 232 9.81 -8.50 -8.53
C ARG A 232 10.06 -7.09 -8.05
N TRP A 233 9.07 -6.21 -8.19
CA TRP A 233 9.20 -4.85 -7.64
C TRP A 233 9.14 -4.91 -6.11
N SER A 234 10.31 -5.02 -5.49
CA SER A 234 10.53 -5.03 -4.05
C SER A 234 11.20 -3.72 -3.59
N PRO A 235 11.19 -3.40 -2.27
CA PRO A 235 11.81 -2.18 -1.75
C PRO A 235 13.27 -1.92 -2.17
N PRO A 236 14.18 -2.92 -2.22
CA PRO A 236 15.56 -2.73 -2.70
C PRO A 236 15.66 -2.05 -4.07
N HIS A 237 14.85 -2.48 -5.05
CA HIS A 237 14.89 -1.97 -6.42
C HIS A 237 14.46 -0.51 -6.55
N ARG A 238 13.64 -0.01 -5.60
CA ARG A 238 13.08 1.35 -5.63
C ARG A 238 13.76 2.32 -4.67
N SER A 239 14.48 1.82 -3.68
CA SER A 239 15.07 2.62 -2.62
C SER A 239 16.38 3.26 -3.05
N GLN A 240 16.44 4.59 -3.14
CA GLN A 240 17.69 5.29 -3.45
C GLN A 240 18.73 5.14 -2.32
N THR A 241 18.29 5.06 -1.06
CA THR A 241 19.19 4.85 0.09
C THR A 241 19.85 3.47 0.02
N PHE A 242 19.10 2.43 -0.38
CA PHE A 242 19.65 1.10 -0.60
C PHE A 242 20.81 1.12 -1.60
N TRP A 243 20.61 1.74 -2.76
CA TRP A 243 21.65 1.79 -3.80
C TRP A 243 22.84 2.65 -3.37
N ALA A 244 22.62 3.78 -2.69
CA ALA A 244 23.71 4.61 -2.19
C ALA A 244 24.62 3.84 -1.20
N GLU A 245 24.04 2.98 -0.37
CA GLU A 245 24.79 2.21 0.64
C GLU A 245 25.40 0.91 0.10
N ASN A 246 24.73 0.27 -0.86
CA ASN A 246 25.03 -1.11 -1.25
C ASN A 246 25.54 -1.27 -2.69
N ALA A 247 25.40 -0.29 -3.60
CA ALA A 247 25.79 -0.46 -5.01
C ALA A 247 27.26 -0.87 -5.18
N ARG A 248 28.18 -0.27 -4.42
CA ARG A 248 29.61 -0.67 -4.48
C ARG A 248 29.81 -2.09 -3.99
N LYS A 249 29.13 -2.48 -2.89
CA LYS A 249 29.16 -3.86 -2.38
C LYS A 249 28.61 -4.84 -3.40
N ILE A 250 27.51 -4.53 -4.08
CA ILE A 250 26.89 -5.38 -5.12
C ILE A 250 27.87 -5.64 -6.27
N ILE A 251 28.60 -4.62 -6.75
CA ILE A 251 29.57 -4.78 -7.85
C ILE A 251 30.79 -5.60 -7.41
N ASP A 252 31.19 -5.49 -6.15
CA ASP A 252 32.36 -6.19 -5.60
C ASP A 252 32.05 -7.57 -5.04
N TYR A 253 30.77 -7.86 -4.80
CA TYR A 253 30.31 -9.10 -4.19
C TYR A 253 30.81 -10.31 -4.97
N GLU A 254 31.55 -11.19 -4.29
CA GLU A 254 32.12 -12.42 -4.84
C GLU A 254 32.80 -12.22 -6.21
N ASN A 255 33.62 -11.16 -6.33
CA ASN A 255 34.30 -10.78 -7.58
C ASN A 255 33.34 -10.44 -8.74
N GLY A 256 32.23 -9.77 -8.43
CA GLY A 256 31.24 -9.33 -9.42
C GLY A 256 30.25 -10.40 -9.84
N GLU A 257 29.99 -11.38 -8.97
CA GLU A 257 29.03 -12.45 -9.21
C GLU A 257 27.62 -11.89 -9.42
N MET A 258 27.18 -10.93 -8.60
CA MET A 258 25.85 -10.34 -8.73
C MET A 258 25.64 -9.63 -10.06
N ALA A 259 26.64 -8.87 -10.52
CA ALA A 259 26.58 -8.21 -11.82
C ALA A 259 26.55 -9.22 -12.99
N ARG A 260 27.21 -10.38 -12.82
CA ARG A 260 27.15 -11.47 -13.80
C ARG A 260 25.78 -12.16 -13.79
N LYS A 261 25.22 -12.45 -12.62
CA LYS A 261 23.86 -13.00 -12.49
C LYS A 261 22.82 -12.07 -13.11
N LEU A 262 22.92 -10.75 -12.88
CA LEU A 262 22.07 -9.76 -13.57
C LEU A 262 22.21 -9.85 -15.09
N ALA A 263 23.43 -9.97 -15.62
CA ALA A 263 23.64 -10.12 -17.06
C ALA A 263 23.00 -11.40 -17.61
N ASP A 264 23.08 -12.50 -16.85
CA ASP A 264 22.46 -13.78 -17.20
C ASP A 264 20.92 -13.71 -17.16
N ILE A 265 20.34 -13.03 -16.16
CA ILE A 265 18.90 -12.75 -16.09
C ILE A 265 18.46 -11.96 -17.33
N MET A 266 19.15 -10.88 -17.66
CA MET A 266 18.78 -10.03 -18.80
C MET A 266 18.91 -10.73 -20.14
N ARG A 267 19.77 -11.75 -20.25
CA ARG A 267 19.97 -12.52 -21.48
C ARG A 267 18.79 -13.44 -21.80
N LYS A 268 18.02 -13.86 -20.78
CA LYS A 268 16.83 -14.68 -20.97
C LYS A 268 15.70 -13.85 -21.62
N PRO A 269 14.84 -14.47 -22.44
CA PRO A 269 13.82 -13.75 -23.20
C PRO A 269 12.64 -13.25 -22.34
N TRP A 270 12.31 -13.93 -21.24
CA TRP A 270 11.22 -13.57 -20.31
C TRP A 270 9.87 -13.28 -21.00
N ASP A 271 9.50 -14.08 -22.01
CA ASP A 271 8.30 -13.85 -22.83
C ASP A 271 7.00 -13.75 -22.01
N ASN A 272 6.92 -14.50 -20.90
CA ASN A 272 5.76 -14.53 -19.99
C ASN A 272 5.87 -13.59 -18.78
N ASP A 273 7.02 -12.93 -18.56
CA ASP A 273 7.24 -12.06 -17.39
C ASP A 273 8.24 -10.94 -17.70
N LYS A 274 7.87 -10.05 -18.63
CA LYS A 274 8.72 -8.95 -19.09
C LYS A 274 9.08 -7.95 -17.99
N GLN A 275 8.37 -7.96 -16.86
CA GLN A 275 8.67 -7.12 -15.70
C GLN A 275 10.07 -7.39 -15.14
N VAL A 276 10.55 -8.63 -15.20
CA VAL A 276 11.91 -9.00 -14.76
C VAL A 276 12.97 -8.19 -15.52
N LEU A 277 12.79 -7.99 -16.83
CA LEU A 277 13.71 -7.20 -17.66
C LEU A 277 13.65 -5.71 -17.30
N ALA A 278 12.46 -5.18 -17.02
CA ALA A 278 12.29 -3.79 -16.61
C ALA A 278 13.02 -3.51 -15.27
N ILE A 279 12.86 -4.41 -14.29
CA ILE A 279 13.54 -4.31 -13.00
C ILE A 279 15.06 -4.42 -13.16
N ALA A 280 15.54 -5.40 -13.94
CA ALA A 280 16.97 -5.54 -14.21
C ALA A 280 17.57 -4.29 -14.88
N CYS A 281 16.85 -3.66 -15.82
CA CYS A 281 17.26 -2.39 -16.41
C CYS A 281 17.35 -1.27 -15.36
N ASN A 282 16.34 -1.15 -14.49
CA ASN A 282 16.33 -0.19 -13.39
C ASN A 282 17.55 -0.35 -12.48
N ASP A 283 17.83 -1.58 -12.05
CA ASP A 283 18.94 -1.90 -11.14
C ASP A 283 20.30 -1.57 -11.73
N VAL A 284 20.50 -1.96 -12.99
CA VAL A 284 21.70 -1.64 -13.74
C VAL A 284 21.87 -0.12 -13.88
N GLY A 285 20.78 0.61 -14.12
CA GLY A 285 20.78 2.08 -14.12
C GLY A 285 21.19 2.67 -12.77
N CYS A 286 20.71 2.12 -11.66
CA CYS A 286 21.11 2.51 -10.31
C CYS A 286 22.61 2.24 -10.04
N LEU A 287 23.12 1.06 -10.39
CA LEU A 287 24.54 0.71 -10.26
C LEU A 287 25.46 1.70 -11.00
N VAL A 288 25.09 2.05 -12.23
CA VAL A 288 25.83 3.01 -13.06
C VAL A 288 25.81 4.40 -12.47
N LYS A 289 24.67 4.82 -11.90
CA LYS A 289 24.50 6.14 -11.29
C LYS A 289 25.32 6.27 -9.99
N GLU A 290 25.23 5.28 -9.11
CA GLU A 290 25.84 5.33 -7.77
C GLU A 290 27.35 5.00 -7.79
N VAL A 291 27.81 4.17 -8.73
CA VAL A 291 29.24 3.75 -8.82
C VAL A 291 29.80 4.04 -10.22
N PRO A 292 29.94 5.32 -10.61
CA PRO A 292 30.36 5.71 -11.95
C PRO A 292 31.72 5.16 -12.38
N GLU A 293 32.65 5.03 -11.44
CA GLU A 293 34.01 4.56 -11.68
C GLU A 293 34.10 3.07 -12.06
N LYS A 294 33.07 2.25 -11.74
CA LYS A 294 33.04 0.82 -12.06
C LYS A 294 32.21 0.48 -13.30
N ARG A 295 31.76 1.48 -14.06
CA ARG A 295 30.96 1.27 -15.28
C ARG A 295 31.63 0.39 -16.31
N HIS A 296 32.94 0.52 -16.50
CA HIS A 296 33.68 -0.32 -17.43
C HIS A 296 33.60 -1.81 -17.07
N GLN A 297 33.44 -2.16 -15.79
CA GLN A 297 33.22 -3.53 -15.37
C GLN A 297 31.85 -4.04 -15.84
N LEU A 298 30.79 -3.23 -15.69
CA LEU A 298 29.44 -3.54 -16.19
C LEU A 298 29.40 -3.61 -17.73
N GLU A 299 30.16 -2.76 -18.42
CA GLU A 299 30.32 -2.79 -19.87
C GLU A 299 31.02 -4.07 -20.35
N LYS A 300 32.09 -4.51 -19.66
CA LYS A 300 32.78 -5.76 -19.95
C LYS A 300 31.87 -6.99 -19.78
N LEU A 301 30.92 -6.94 -18.84
CA LEU A 301 29.90 -7.97 -18.66
C LEU A 301 28.79 -7.93 -19.72
N GLY A 302 28.79 -6.94 -20.62
CA GLY A 302 27.83 -6.83 -21.72
C GLY A 302 26.49 -6.17 -21.33
N LEU A 303 26.35 -5.69 -20.09
CA LEU A 303 25.10 -5.10 -19.58
C LEU A 303 24.68 -3.87 -20.40
N LYS A 304 25.63 -2.99 -20.76
CA LYS A 304 25.34 -1.80 -21.59
C LYS A 304 24.76 -2.17 -22.95
N ARG A 305 25.36 -3.17 -23.62
CA ARG A 305 24.87 -3.66 -24.91
C ARG A 305 23.46 -4.22 -24.77
N ARG A 306 23.22 -4.99 -23.71
CA ARG A 306 21.90 -5.59 -23.47
C ARG A 306 20.83 -4.54 -23.15
N VAL A 307 21.15 -3.52 -22.36
CA VAL A 307 20.25 -2.37 -22.12
C VAL A 307 19.91 -1.67 -23.43
N MET A 308 20.88 -1.46 -24.33
CA MET A 308 20.64 -0.84 -25.63
C MET A 308 19.71 -1.68 -26.53
N GLU A 309 19.82 -3.01 -26.50
CA GLU A 309 18.89 -3.90 -27.20
C GLU A 309 17.46 -3.79 -26.65
N LEU A 310 17.31 -3.72 -25.33
CA LEU A 310 16.00 -3.67 -24.65
C LEU A 310 15.24 -2.35 -24.84
N MET A 311 15.91 -1.29 -25.32
CA MET A 311 15.23 -0.05 -25.74
C MET A 311 14.28 -0.25 -26.92
N GLN A 312 14.47 -1.33 -27.68
CA GLN A 312 13.61 -1.69 -28.81
C GLN A 312 12.56 -2.75 -28.43
N SER A 313 12.39 -3.03 -27.13
CA SER A 313 11.37 -3.97 -26.65
C SER A 313 9.96 -3.49 -26.97
N ASP A 314 9.07 -4.44 -27.30
CA ASP A 314 7.64 -4.18 -27.49
C ASP A 314 6.92 -3.76 -26.20
N ASP A 315 7.52 -4.04 -25.04
CA ASP A 315 6.96 -3.68 -23.74
C ASP A 315 7.37 -2.25 -23.34
N GLU A 316 6.37 -1.42 -23.05
CA GLU A 316 6.57 0.00 -22.73
C GLU A 316 7.39 0.20 -21.45
N ASN A 317 7.20 -0.64 -20.41
CA ASN A 317 7.93 -0.50 -19.16
C ASN A 317 9.41 -0.88 -19.34
N VAL A 318 9.70 -1.97 -20.06
CA VAL A 318 11.08 -2.37 -20.39
C VAL A 318 11.79 -1.29 -21.20
N ARG A 319 11.10 -0.74 -22.21
CA ARG A 319 11.64 0.36 -23.03
C ARG A 319 11.90 1.62 -22.21
N TRP A 320 10.99 1.97 -21.30
CA TRP A 320 11.15 3.15 -20.44
C TRP A 320 12.33 3.00 -19.48
N GLU A 321 12.43 1.86 -18.78
CA GLU A 321 13.53 1.62 -17.82
C GLU A 321 14.89 1.47 -18.51
N SER A 322 14.95 0.84 -19.69
CA SER A 322 16.20 0.71 -20.45
C SER A 322 16.70 2.07 -20.95
N LEU A 323 15.81 2.94 -21.45
CA LEU A 323 16.15 4.32 -21.81
C LEU A 323 16.68 5.11 -20.61
N ARG A 324 16.00 4.99 -19.46
CA ARG A 324 16.38 5.66 -18.22
C ARG A 324 17.77 5.20 -17.75
N ALA A 325 18.02 3.89 -17.79
CA ALA A 325 19.30 3.29 -17.44
C ALA A 325 20.43 3.80 -18.36
N LEU A 326 20.21 3.80 -19.68
CA LEU A 326 21.21 4.28 -20.64
C LEU A 326 21.56 5.76 -20.44
N GLY A 327 20.59 6.59 -20.05
CA GLY A 327 20.83 7.99 -19.69
C GLY A 327 21.92 8.16 -18.62
N GLY A 328 22.02 7.22 -17.68
CA GLY A 328 23.07 7.18 -16.66
C GLY A 328 24.48 6.99 -17.23
N TRP A 329 24.64 6.17 -18.28
CA TRP A 329 25.94 6.00 -18.95
C TRP A 329 26.34 7.24 -19.76
N LEU A 330 25.38 7.82 -20.49
CA LEU A 330 25.64 8.96 -21.36
C LEU A 330 26.05 10.20 -20.57
N LYS A 331 25.43 10.44 -19.40
CA LYS A 331 25.69 11.62 -18.58
C LYS A 331 27.17 11.82 -18.21
N TYR A 332 27.95 10.76 -18.07
CA TYR A 332 29.36 10.86 -17.70
C TYR A 332 30.31 10.29 -18.76
N SER A 333 29.79 9.92 -19.94
CA SER A 333 30.64 9.63 -21.10
C SER A 333 31.29 10.91 -21.64
N PHE A 334 30.73 12.09 -21.31
CA PHE A 334 31.24 13.40 -21.69
C PHE A 334 32.21 14.02 -20.67
N ASP A 335 32.31 13.47 -19.45
CA ASP A 335 33.21 13.98 -18.40
C ASP A 335 34.60 13.30 -18.42
N GLN A 336 34.84 12.34 -19.33
CA GLN A 336 36.09 11.59 -19.47
C GLN A 336 36.91 11.94 -20.72
N GLN A 337 36.58 13.05 -21.40
CA GLN A 337 37.45 13.70 -22.40
C GLN A 337 38.10 14.92 -21.77
#